data_AF-A0A223LU00-F1
#
_entry.id   AF-A0A223LU00-F1
#
_cell.length_a   1.000
_cell.length_b   1.000
_cell.length_c   1.000
_cell.angle_alpha   90.00
_cell.angle_beta   90.00
_cell.angle_gamma   90.00
#
_symmetry.space_group_name_H-M   'P 1'
#
loop_
_entity.id
_entity.type
_entity.pdbx_description
1 polymer ?
#
loop_
_entity_poly.entity_id
_entity_poly.type
_entity_poly.pdbx_seq_one_letter_code
_entity_poly.pdbx_strand_id
1 'polypeptide(L)'
;LDKIPFHAYYSYKDIFGFAVMLALLALLSTFAPNLLGDPDNFTPANPLVTPPHIKPEWYFLFAYAILRSIPNKLGGVLALLFSIMILFLMPLLHTSKQRTLMFRPLAKLFFWTLVANTLILTWIGGQPVEDPFIMIGQLASVSYF
;
A
#
# COMPACT_ATOMS: atom_id res chain seq x y z
N LEU A 1 2.56 26.58 -22.12
CA LEU A 1 3.74 26.89 -22.96
C LEU A 1 4.75 27.51 -22.02
N ASP A 2 5.53 26.66 -21.36
CA ASP A 2 6.63 27.03 -20.46
C ASP A 2 7.44 25.74 -20.24
N LYS A 3 8.19 25.33 -21.26
CA LYS A 3 8.93 24.06 -21.28
C LYS A 3 10.42 24.36 -21.29
N ILE A 4 11.17 23.64 -20.47
CA ILE A 4 12.63 23.66 -20.43
C ILE A 4 13.18 22.37 -21.04
N PRO A 5 14.40 22.36 -21.62
CA PRO A 5 15.00 21.13 -22.11
C PRO A 5 15.19 20.13 -20.96
N PHE A 6 15.06 18.84 -21.27
CA PHE A 6 15.19 17.79 -20.25
C PHE A 6 16.58 17.81 -19.60
N HIS A 7 17.61 17.83 -20.44
CA HIS A 7 18.97 18.10 -20.01
C HIS A 7 19.24 19.61 -20.00
N ALA A 8 19.86 20.19 -18.97
CA ALA A 8 20.45 19.52 -17.80
C ALA A 8 19.52 19.40 -16.58
N TYR A 9 18.37 20.08 -16.61
CA TYR A 9 17.51 20.30 -15.44
C TYR A 9 16.98 19.01 -14.79
N TYR A 10 16.30 18.18 -15.56
CA TYR A 10 15.75 16.93 -15.05
C TYR A 10 16.83 15.86 -14.88
N SER A 11 17.87 15.86 -15.72
CA SER A 11 19.01 14.94 -15.54
C SER A 11 19.68 15.09 -14.17
N TYR A 12 20.01 16.33 -13.75
CA TYR A 12 20.62 16.55 -12.43
C TYR A 12 19.65 16.29 -11.27
N LYS A 13 18.36 16.64 -11.44
CA LYS A 13 17.32 16.31 -10.47
C LYS A 13 17.17 14.79 -10.28
N ASP A 14 17.21 14.03 -11.37
CA ASP A 14 17.09 12.58 -11.34
C ASP A 14 18.33 11.95 -10.70
N ILE A 15 19.55 12.40 -11.04
CA ILE A 15 20.80 11.95 -10.40
C ILE A 15 20.73 12.16 -8.89
N PHE A 16 20.25 13.32 -8.43
CA PHE A 16 20.05 13.57 -7.01
C PHE A 16 19.04 12.60 -6.39
N GLY A 17 17.89 12.36 -7.05
CA GLY A 17 16.90 11.38 -6.59
C GLY A 17 17.47 9.96 -6.49
N PHE A 18 18.25 9.53 -7.48
CA PHE A 18 18.95 8.24 -7.46
C PHE A 18 19.97 8.16 -6.33
N ALA A 19 20.75 9.22 -6.08
CA ALA A 19 21.71 9.25 -4.99
C ALA A 19 21.01 9.05 -3.63
N VAL A 20 19.87 9.72 -3.40
CA VAL A 20 19.07 9.55 -2.18
C VAL A 20 18.51 8.12 -2.08
N MET A 21 17.94 7.58 -3.16
CA MET A 21 17.41 6.22 -3.18
C MET A 21 18.48 5.16 -2.87
N LEU A 22 19.65 5.28 -3.51
CA LEU A 22 20.77 4.35 -3.28
C LEU A 22 21.34 4.49 -1.87
N ALA A 23 21.42 5.70 -1.32
CA ALA A 23 21.83 5.90 0.07
C ALA A 23 20.88 5.20 1.04
N LEU A 24 19.56 5.37 0.89
CA LEU A 24 18.56 4.69 1.73
C LEU A 24 18.64 3.17 1.60
N LEU A 25 18.81 2.65 0.38
CA LEU A 25 18.97 1.21 0.14
C LEU A 25 20.24 0.67 0.81
N ALA A 26 21.37 1.37 0.67
CA ALA A 26 22.63 1.01 1.30
C ALA A 26 22.52 1.04 2.83
N LEU A 27 21.84 2.04 3.40
CA LEU A 27 21.60 2.11 4.84
C LEU A 27 20.78 0.91 5.32
N LEU A 28 19.69 0.58 4.63
CA LEU A 28 18.85 -0.57 4.98
C LEU A 28 19.63 -1.88 4.88
N SER A 29 20.34 -2.12 3.77
CA SER A 29 21.02 -3.39 3.52
C SER A 29 22.25 -3.61 4.43
N THR A 30 22.96 -2.55 4.81
CA THR A 30 24.17 -2.67 5.64
C THR A 30 23.87 -2.62 7.14
N PHE A 31 22.95 -1.76 7.59
CA PHE A 31 22.67 -1.59 9.02
C PHE A 31 21.48 -2.40 9.53
N ALA A 32 20.47 -2.69 8.69
CA ALA A 32 19.25 -3.36 9.12
C ALA A 32 18.63 -4.26 8.04
N PRO A 33 19.38 -5.24 7.49
CA PRO A 33 18.97 -6.01 6.30
C PRO A 33 17.66 -6.78 6.48
N ASN A 34 17.34 -7.19 7.71
CA ASN A 34 16.15 -7.98 8.03
C ASN A 34 14.99 -7.15 8.59
N LEU A 35 15.10 -5.81 8.63
CA LEU A 35 14.09 -4.94 9.25
C LEU A 35 12.70 -5.06 8.61
N LEU A 36 12.65 -5.28 7.29
CA LEU A 36 11.42 -5.40 6.52
C LEU A 36 11.01 -6.85 6.23
N GLY A 37 11.77 -7.82 6.74
CA GLY A 37 11.55 -9.26 6.52
C GLY A 37 10.77 -9.91 7.67
N ASP A 38 10.37 -11.17 7.45
CA ASP A 38 9.74 -11.99 8.48
C ASP A 38 10.73 -13.05 9.00
N PRO A 39 10.95 -13.16 10.33
CA PRO A 39 11.82 -14.18 10.92
C PRO A 39 11.44 -15.62 10.54
N ASP A 40 10.15 -15.90 10.30
CA ASP A 40 9.68 -17.26 9.98
C ASP A 40 10.28 -17.76 8.65
N ASN A 41 10.63 -16.86 7.72
CA ASN A 41 11.24 -17.20 6.44
C ASN A 41 12.70 -17.70 6.55
N PHE A 42 13.32 -17.63 7.73
CA PHE A 42 14.62 -18.27 7.98
C PHE A 42 14.50 -19.76 8.36
N THR A 43 13.28 -20.23 8.62
CA THR A 43 13.01 -21.66 8.85
C THR A 43 12.66 -22.35 7.53
N PRO A 44 13.19 -23.56 7.24
CA PRO A 44 12.81 -24.30 6.04
C PRO A 44 11.31 -24.63 6.02
N ALA A 45 10.70 -24.54 4.84
CA ALA A 45 9.27 -24.78 4.68
C ALA A 45 8.86 -26.20 5.12
N ASN A 46 7.81 -26.29 5.93
CA ASN A 46 7.20 -27.54 6.35
C ASN A 46 5.72 -27.58 5.94
N PRO A 47 5.31 -28.40 4.95
CA PRO A 47 3.92 -28.46 4.49
C PRO A 47 2.91 -28.92 5.55
N LEU A 48 3.37 -29.53 6.65
CA LEU A 48 2.52 -30.05 7.71
C LEU A 48 2.32 -29.06 8.88
N VAL A 49 3.06 -27.95 8.90
CA VAL A 49 3.06 -27.00 10.01
C VAL A 49 2.90 -25.58 9.47
N THR A 50 1.82 -24.91 9.89
CA THR A 50 1.60 -23.49 9.62
C THR A 50 2.11 -22.64 10.78
N PRO A 51 2.92 -21.58 10.53
CA PRO A 51 3.28 -20.63 11.57
C PRO A 51 2.05 -19.97 12.21
N PRO A 52 2.11 -19.61 13.49
CA PRO A 52 0.95 -19.10 14.24
C PRO A 52 0.41 -17.75 13.71
N HIS A 53 1.28 -16.89 13.18
CA HIS A 53 0.90 -15.56 12.66
C HIS A 53 1.34 -15.37 11.20
N ILE A 54 0.91 -16.28 10.32
CA ILE A 54 1.21 -16.18 8.89
C ILE A 54 0.65 -14.91 8.26
N LYS A 55 1.51 -14.14 7.60
CA LYS A 55 1.19 -12.89 6.91
C LYS A 55 2.10 -12.73 5.67
N PRO A 56 1.66 -11.99 4.64
CA PRO A 56 2.52 -11.68 3.52
C PRO A 56 3.52 -10.56 3.88
N GLU A 57 4.41 -10.24 2.94
CA GLU A 57 5.30 -9.10 3.07
C GLU A 57 4.53 -7.77 3.21
N TRP A 58 5.19 -6.79 3.81
CA TRP A 58 4.56 -5.55 4.27
C TRP A 58 3.77 -4.79 3.19
N TYR A 59 4.25 -4.80 1.94
CA TYR A 59 3.62 -4.10 0.81
C TYR A 59 2.32 -4.77 0.33
N PHE A 60 2.03 -6.00 0.75
CA PHE A 60 0.76 -6.69 0.47
C PHE A 60 -0.25 -6.62 1.62
N LEU A 61 0.15 -6.10 2.79
CA LEU A 61 -0.69 -6.13 3.99
C LEU A 61 -2.02 -5.40 3.82
N PHE A 62 -2.08 -4.30 3.06
CA PHE A 62 -3.34 -3.57 2.84
C PHE A 62 -4.37 -4.43 2.09
N ALA A 63 -3.96 -5.13 1.04
CA ALA A 63 -4.83 -6.01 0.26
C ALA A 63 -5.20 -7.27 1.06
N TYR A 64 -4.26 -7.77 1.86
CA TYR A 64 -4.51 -8.88 2.80
C TYR A 64 -5.53 -8.52 3.88
N ALA A 65 -5.51 -7.29 4.41
CA ALA A 65 -6.53 -6.80 5.33
C ALA A 65 -7.92 -6.76 4.68
N ILE A 66 -8.02 -6.30 3.42
CA ILE A 66 -9.28 -6.30 2.65
C ILE A 66 -9.79 -7.74 2.45
N LEU A 67 -8.93 -8.67 2.07
CA LEU A 67 -9.26 -10.09 1.90
C LEU A 67 -9.88 -10.68 3.18
N ARG A 68 -9.24 -10.43 4.34
CA ARG A 68 -9.68 -10.97 5.65
C ARG A 68 -10.92 -10.30 6.21
N SER A 69 -11.23 -9.08 5.78
CA SER A 69 -12.37 -8.33 6.30
C SER A 69 -13.72 -8.89 5.85
N ILE A 70 -13.75 -9.65 4.76
CA ILE A 70 -14.98 -10.23 4.21
C ILE A 70 -15.12 -11.70 4.69
N PRO A 71 -16.16 -12.04 5.46
CA PRO A 71 -16.39 -13.40 5.97
C PRO A 71 -16.96 -14.34 4.89
N ASN A 72 -16.46 -14.26 3.67
CA ASN A 72 -16.82 -15.12 2.54
C ASN A 72 -15.59 -15.34 1.65
N LYS A 73 -15.27 -16.61 1.35
CA LYS A 73 -14.07 -16.97 0.58
C LYS A 73 -14.04 -16.35 -0.80
N LEU A 74 -15.13 -16.45 -1.57
CA LEU A 74 -15.20 -15.88 -2.92
C LEU A 74 -15.21 -14.35 -2.87
N GLY A 75 -16.02 -13.77 -1.97
CA GLY A 75 -16.12 -12.32 -1.79
C GLY A 75 -14.78 -11.67 -1.41
N GLY A 76 -14.04 -12.27 -0.49
CA GLY A 76 -12.70 -11.80 -0.12
C GLY A 76 -11.73 -11.82 -1.30
N VAL A 77 -11.69 -12.91 -2.08
CA VAL A 77 -10.82 -13.01 -3.26
C VAL A 77 -11.18 -11.96 -4.31
N LEU A 78 -12.47 -11.77 -4.57
CA LEU A 78 -12.93 -10.73 -5.49
C LEU A 78 -12.56 -9.33 -4.98
N ALA A 79 -12.74 -9.04 -3.70
CA ALA A 79 -12.37 -7.74 -3.12
C ALA A 79 -10.86 -7.48 -3.18
N LEU A 80 -10.02 -8.49 -2.93
CA LEU A 80 -8.57 -8.37 -3.13
C LEU A 80 -8.24 -8.02 -4.58
N LEU A 81 -8.84 -8.71 -5.56
CA LEU A 81 -8.64 -8.39 -6.97
C LEU A 81 -9.10 -6.96 -7.30
N PHE A 82 -10.29 -6.58 -6.83
CA PHE A 82 -10.85 -5.24 -7.04
C PHE A 82 -10.04 -4.14 -6.37
N SER A 83 -9.35 -4.43 -5.26
CA SER A 83 -8.51 -3.43 -4.56
C SER A 83 -7.41 -2.87 -5.46
N ILE A 84 -6.95 -3.64 -6.45
CA ILE A 84 -5.97 -3.23 -7.45
C ILE A 84 -6.67 -2.78 -8.74
N MET A 85 -7.67 -3.54 -9.21
CA MET A 85 -8.35 -3.24 -10.48
C MET A 85 -9.11 -1.91 -10.46
N ILE A 86 -9.52 -1.41 -9.29
CA ILE A 86 -10.18 -0.10 -9.15
C ILE A 86 -9.33 1.05 -9.72
N LEU A 87 -7.99 0.90 -9.75
CA LEU A 87 -7.10 1.89 -10.35
C LEU A 87 -7.38 2.12 -11.84
N PHE A 88 -7.85 1.10 -12.57
CA PHE A 88 -8.24 1.25 -13.98
C PHE A 88 -9.55 2.03 -14.16
N LEU A 89 -10.40 2.09 -13.13
CA LEU A 89 -11.62 2.89 -13.15
C LEU A 89 -11.37 4.37 -12.87
N MET A 90 -10.20 4.74 -12.33
CA MET A 90 -9.89 6.13 -11.96
C MET A 90 -10.10 7.17 -13.07
N PRO A 91 -9.73 6.93 -14.35
CA PRO A 91 -10.01 7.87 -15.42
C PRO A 91 -11.51 8.06 -15.69
N LEU A 92 -12.31 7.00 -15.51
CA LEU A 92 -13.76 7.01 -15.73
C LEU A 92 -14.50 7.69 -14.57
N LEU A 93 -13.97 7.59 -13.35
CA LEU A 93 -14.53 8.20 -12.14
C LEU A 93 -14.17 9.70 -12.00
N HIS A 94 -13.35 10.26 -12.90
CA HIS A 94 -12.97 11.66 -12.83
C HIS A 94 -14.11 12.59 -13.26
N THR A 95 -14.81 13.19 -12.29
CA THR A 95 -15.96 14.07 -12.54
C THR A 95 -15.62 15.57 -12.60
N SER A 96 -14.41 15.97 -12.22
CA SER A 96 -14.06 17.38 -12.12
C SER A 96 -13.67 17.98 -13.47
N LYS A 97 -13.95 19.26 -13.64
CA LYS A 97 -13.43 20.05 -14.76
C LYS A 97 -11.94 20.38 -14.61
N GLN A 98 -11.38 20.26 -13.41
CA GLN A 98 -9.97 20.53 -13.11
C GLN A 98 -9.21 19.22 -12.95
N ARG A 99 -8.19 19.03 -13.80
CA ARG A 99 -7.38 17.81 -13.82
C ARG A 99 -6.59 17.59 -12.52
N THR A 100 -6.00 18.64 -11.95
CA THR A 100 -5.13 18.53 -10.77
C THR A 100 -5.91 18.73 -9.47
N LEU A 101 -5.38 18.19 -8.37
CA LEU A 101 -5.93 18.41 -7.03
C LEU A 101 -5.53 19.77 -6.43
N MET A 102 -4.59 20.51 -7.04
CA MET A 102 -3.99 21.72 -6.46
C MET A 102 -5.02 22.76 -6.00
N PHE A 103 -6.12 22.95 -6.72
CA PHE A 103 -7.17 23.93 -6.40
C PHE A 103 -8.49 23.29 -5.97
N ARG A 104 -8.45 22.04 -5.47
CA ARG A 104 -9.63 21.27 -5.05
C ARG A 104 -9.50 20.84 -3.58
N PRO A 105 -9.77 21.72 -2.59
CA PRO A 105 -9.55 21.44 -1.17
C PRO A 105 -10.25 20.17 -0.67
N LEU A 106 -11.52 19.98 -1.01
CA LEU A 106 -12.28 18.78 -0.63
C LEU A 106 -11.67 17.51 -1.23
N ALA A 107 -11.26 17.53 -2.50
CA ALA A 107 -10.65 16.37 -3.13
C ALA A 107 -9.25 16.07 -2.55
N LYS A 108 -8.49 17.08 -2.12
CA LYS A 108 -7.24 16.87 -1.37
C LYS A 108 -7.50 16.20 -0.04
N LEU A 109 -8.54 16.63 0.69
CA LEU A 109 -8.93 16.00 1.95
C LEU A 109 -9.22 14.51 1.73
N PHE A 110 -10.06 14.17 0.75
CA PHE A 110 -10.37 12.78 0.43
C PHE A 110 -9.16 11.96 -0.03
N PHE A 111 -8.24 12.58 -0.78
CA PHE A 111 -6.98 11.93 -1.16
C PHE A 111 -6.14 11.57 0.08
N TRP A 112 -5.99 12.51 1.02
CA TRP A 112 -5.22 12.25 2.24
C TRP A 112 -5.92 11.29 3.20
N THR A 113 -7.26 11.28 3.25
CA THR A 113 -7.99 10.26 4.00
C THR A 113 -7.82 8.87 3.38
N LEU A 114 -7.78 8.76 2.04
CA LEU A 114 -7.50 7.50 1.36
C LEU A 114 -6.08 7.00 1.69
N VAL A 115 -5.07 7.87 1.63
CA VAL A 115 -3.68 7.53 2.00
C VAL A 115 -3.62 7.06 3.46
N ALA A 116 -4.23 7.79 4.38
CA ALA A 116 -4.29 7.39 5.78
C ALA A 116 -5.01 6.03 5.97
N ASN A 117 -6.09 5.80 5.24
CA ASN A 117 -6.82 4.54 5.28
C ASN A 117 -5.99 3.35 4.75
N THR A 118 -5.21 3.53 3.67
CA THR A 118 -4.29 2.49 3.19
C THR A 118 -3.19 2.17 4.21
N LEU A 119 -2.69 3.18 4.95
CA LEU A 119 -1.75 2.95 6.06
C LEU A 119 -2.41 2.18 7.22
N ILE A 120 -3.66 2.49 7.56
CA ILE A 120 -4.44 1.75 8.56
C ILE A 120 -4.63 0.29 8.11
N LEU A 121 -5.02 0.05 6.86
CA LEU A 121 -5.15 -1.30 6.30
C LEU A 121 -3.82 -2.06 6.34
N THR A 122 -2.69 -1.40 6.05
CA THR A 122 -1.36 -2.00 6.15
C THR A 122 -1.06 -2.43 7.59
N TRP A 123 -1.35 -1.56 8.56
CA TRP A 123 -1.19 -1.87 9.98
C TRP A 123 -2.08 -3.03 10.42
N ILE A 124 -3.38 -3.00 10.09
CA ILE A 124 -4.36 -4.06 10.41
C ILE A 124 -3.99 -5.39 9.75
N GLY A 125 -3.44 -5.37 8.53
CA GLY A 125 -2.95 -6.55 7.83
C GLY A 125 -1.89 -7.32 8.63
N GLY A 126 -1.11 -6.62 9.47
CA GLY A 126 -0.11 -7.23 10.35
C GLY A 126 -0.63 -7.64 11.74
N GLN A 127 -1.87 -7.31 12.09
CA GLN A 127 -2.48 -7.67 13.39
C GLN A 127 -3.16 -9.05 13.35
N PRO A 128 -3.30 -9.72 14.51
CA PRO A 128 -4.09 -10.93 14.64
C PRO A 128 -5.57 -10.69 14.36
N VAL A 129 -6.30 -11.76 14.02
CA VAL A 129 -7.74 -11.70 13.70
C VAL A 129 -8.54 -11.76 15.01
N GLU A 130 -8.49 -10.68 15.76
CA GLU A 130 -9.12 -10.53 17.08
C GLU A 130 -9.82 -9.16 17.19
N ASP A 131 -10.75 -9.03 18.13
CA ASP A 131 -11.34 -7.73 18.45
C ASP A 131 -10.30 -6.81 19.12
N PRO A 132 -10.22 -5.51 18.76
CA PRO A 132 -11.10 -4.76 17.87
C PRO A 132 -10.65 -4.70 16.40
N PHE A 133 -9.57 -5.41 16.02
CA PHE A 133 -8.95 -5.30 14.70
C PHE A 133 -9.84 -5.77 13.56
N ILE A 134 -10.71 -6.76 13.82
CA ILE A 134 -11.71 -7.22 12.85
C ILE A 134 -12.62 -6.06 12.44
N MET A 135 -13.20 -5.35 13.40
CA MET A 135 -14.11 -4.24 13.16
C MET A 135 -13.39 -3.09 12.43
N ILE A 136 -12.17 -2.75 12.85
CA ILE A 136 -11.37 -1.70 12.21
C ILE A 136 -11.07 -2.08 10.76
N GLY A 137 -10.66 -3.32 10.50
CA GLY A 137 -10.38 -3.82 9.15
C GLY A 137 -11.61 -3.75 8.23
N GLN A 138 -12.79 -4.11 8.74
CA GLN A 138 -14.04 -4.02 8.00
C GLN A 138 -14.40 -2.57 7.65
N LEU A 139 -14.36 -1.65 8.62
CA LEU A 139 -14.64 -0.24 8.38
C LEU A 139 -13.64 0.39 7.40
N ALA A 140 -12.36 0.09 7.56
CA ALA A 140 -11.29 0.58 6.69
C ALA A 140 -11.41 0.03 5.26
N SER A 141 -11.83 -1.24 5.12
CA SER A 141 -12.07 -1.85 3.80
C SER A 141 -13.27 -1.22 3.10
N VAL A 142 -14.35 -0.94 3.84
CA VAL A 142 -15.51 -0.22 3.30
C VAL A 142 -15.14 1.19 2.88
N SER A 143 -14.35 1.92 3.67
CA SER A 143 -13.93 3.29 3.30
C SER A 143 -12.89 3.35 2.18
N TYR A 144 -12.26 2.23 1.81
CA TYR A 144 -11.32 2.17 0.68
C TYR A 144 -12.03 2.16 -0.67
N PHE A 145 -13.17 1.47 -0.77
CA PHE A 145 -13.99 1.38 -1.97
C PHE A 145 -14.98 2.54 -2.07
#